data_AF-A0A8S4EMM1-F1
#
_entry.id   AF-A0A8S4EMM1-F1
#
_cell.length_a   1.000
_cell.length_b   1.000
_cell.length_c   1.000
_cell.angle_alpha   90.00
_cell.angle_beta   90.00
_cell.angle_gamma   90.00
#
_symmetry.space_group_name_H-M   'P 1'
#
loop_
_entity.id
_entity.type
_entity.pdbx_description
1 polymer ?
#
loop_
_entity_poly.entity_id
_entity_poly.type
_entity_poly.pdbx_seq_one_letter_code
_entity_poly.pdbx_strand_id
1 'polypeptide(L)'
;MVRLYLASQERFTQDMQPHYVYSPREMTRWVRGICEAIRPLDNLTVEGLVRLWAHEALRLFQDRLVDDTERQWTDENIDTVAMRFFPGINREQALGRPILYSNWLSKDYVPVQRDQLREYVKARLKVFYEEELDVPLVLFDEVLEHVLRIDRIFRQPQGHLLLIGVSGAGKTTLSRFVAWMNGLTIFQIKVHNKYTGADFDEDLRSVLRRAGCRDEKVAFILDESNVLDSGFLERMNTLLANGEVPGLFEGDEFAALMTQCKEGAQREGLMLDSNDELYKWFTGQVMRNLHVVFTMNPSSEGLKDRAATSPALFNRCVLNWFGDWSDGALFQVLYTLKQENKAF
;
A
#
# COMPACT_ATOMS: atom_id res chain seq x y z
N MET A 1 -1.03 17.82 14.91
CA MET A 1 -0.33 16.53 14.74
C MET A 1 -0.09 15.81 16.07
N VAL A 2 0.79 16.30 16.95
CA VAL A 2 1.13 15.63 18.25
C VAL A 2 -0.12 15.25 19.06
N ARG A 3 -1.09 16.16 19.18
CA ARG A 3 -2.34 15.90 19.91
C ARG A 3 -3.14 14.72 19.33
N LEU A 4 -3.26 14.63 18.00
CA LEU A 4 -3.97 13.53 17.36
C LEU A 4 -3.21 12.21 17.54
N TYR A 5 -1.89 12.24 17.42
CA TYR A 5 -1.02 11.09 17.66
C TYR A 5 -1.19 10.53 19.08
N LEU A 6 -1.07 11.39 20.11
CA LEU A 6 -1.22 10.97 21.51
C LEU A 6 -2.62 10.45 21.80
N ALA A 7 -3.66 11.12 21.30
CA ALA A 7 -5.04 10.65 21.46
C ALA A 7 -5.26 9.28 20.79
N SER A 8 -4.68 9.05 19.61
CA SER A 8 -4.78 7.76 18.91
C SER A 8 -4.04 6.66 19.67
N GLN A 9 -2.84 6.96 20.17
CA GLN A 9 -2.03 6.03 20.97
C GLN A 9 -2.72 5.64 22.29
N GLU A 10 -3.39 6.59 22.94
CA GLU A 10 -4.15 6.34 24.17
C GLU A 10 -5.42 5.52 23.91
N ARG A 11 -6.09 5.79 22.78
CA ARG A 11 -7.39 5.17 22.46
C ARG A 11 -7.26 3.74 21.93
N PHE A 12 -6.30 3.50 21.05
CA PHE A 12 -6.20 2.26 20.27
C PHE A 12 -4.96 1.48 20.69
N THR A 13 -5.17 0.39 21.44
CA THR A 13 -4.10 -0.40 22.06
C THR A 13 -3.98 -1.79 21.45
N GLN A 14 -2.82 -2.43 21.64
CA GLN A 14 -2.55 -3.81 21.22
C GLN A 14 -3.49 -4.85 21.86
N ASP A 15 -4.11 -4.51 22.99
CA ASP A 15 -5.10 -5.37 23.66
C ASP A 15 -6.44 -5.39 22.91
N MET A 16 -6.78 -4.30 22.19
CA MET A 16 -7.97 -4.25 21.34
C MET A 16 -7.74 -5.02 20.04
N GLN A 17 -6.63 -4.70 19.36
CA GLN A 17 -6.23 -5.37 18.13
C GLN A 17 -4.69 -5.47 18.07
N PRO A 18 -4.10 -6.62 17.70
CA PRO A 18 -2.64 -6.81 17.72
C PRO A 18 -1.85 -5.78 16.90
N HIS A 19 -2.45 -5.28 15.82
CA HIS A 19 -1.83 -4.31 14.91
C HIS A 19 -2.05 -2.85 15.28
N TYR A 20 -2.72 -2.55 16.40
CA TYR A 20 -2.88 -1.18 16.91
C TYR A 20 -1.61 -0.72 17.62
N VAL A 21 -0.55 -0.57 16.82
CA VAL A 21 0.77 -0.13 17.25
C VAL A 21 1.04 1.25 16.68
N TYR A 22 1.33 2.21 17.55
CA TYR A 22 1.66 3.57 17.15
C TYR A 22 3.07 3.93 17.60
N SER A 23 3.79 4.61 16.72
CA SER A 23 5.17 5.05 16.97
C SER A 23 5.41 6.46 16.42
N PRO A 24 6.52 7.12 16.80
CA PRO A 24 6.91 8.39 16.16
C PRO A 24 7.16 8.28 14.65
N ARG A 25 7.25 7.06 14.09
CA ARG A 25 7.37 6.85 12.64
C ARG A 25 6.12 7.31 11.90
N GLU A 26 4.92 7.14 12.48
CA GLU A 26 3.68 7.68 11.94
C GLU A 26 3.77 9.19 11.75
N MET A 27 4.33 9.92 12.72
CA MET A 27 4.52 11.36 12.59
C MET A 27 5.49 11.72 11.47
N THR A 28 6.58 10.94 11.32
CA THR A 28 7.53 11.14 10.22
C THR A 28 6.88 10.88 8.86
N ARG A 29 6.09 9.80 8.73
CA ARG A 29 5.30 9.50 7.52
C ARG A 29 4.31 10.62 7.22
N TRP A 30 3.67 11.18 8.24
CA TRP A 30 2.71 12.28 8.11
C TRP A 30 3.37 13.55 7.55
N VAL A 31 4.48 13.98 8.15
CA VAL A 31 5.22 15.16 7.66
C VAL A 31 5.72 14.93 6.23
N ARG A 32 6.28 13.75 5.94
CA ARG A 32 6.75 13.41 4.59
C ARG A 32 5.63 13.44 3.56
N GLY A 33 4.47 12.84 3.85
CA GLY A 33 3.34 12.84 2.94
C GLY A 33 2.79 14.24 2.65
N ILE A 34 2.74 15.11 3.67
CA ILE A 34 2.42 16.54 3.51
C ILE A 34 3.46 17.22 2.61
N CYS A 35 4.75 17.04 2.88
CA CYS A 35 5.82 17.68 2.09
C CYS A 35 5.82 17.23 0.62
N GLU A 36 5.64 15.93 0.36
CA GLU A 36 5.56 15.36 -0.99
C GLU A 36 4.39 15.95 -1.77
N ALA A 37 3.22 16.08 -1.13
CA ALA A 37 2.03 16.63 -1.75
C ALA A 37 2.13 18.14 -2.03
N ILE A 38 2.84 18.90 -1.18
CA ILE A 38 2.99 20.36 -1.33
C ILE A 38 4.11 20.72 -2.31
N ARG A 39 5.21 19.95 -2.35
CA ARG A 39 6.41 20.27 -3.14
C ARG A 39 6.14 20.67 -4.60
N PRO A 40 5.24 20.02 -5.37
CA PRO A 40 4.99 20.41 -6.75
C PRO A 40 4.01 21.59 -6.90
N LEU A 41 3.36 22.04 -5.81
CA LEU A 41 2.32 23.07 -5.86
C LEU A 41 2.92 24.48 -5.71
N ASP A 42 2.50 25.39 -6.59
CA ASP A 42 2.92 26.80 -6.53
C ASP A 42 2.25 27.57 -5.39
N ASN A 43 1.02 27.21 -5.04
CA ASN A 43 0.26 27.82 -3.96
C ASN A 43 -0.67 26.81 -3.26
N LEU A 44 -0.98 27.09 -1.99
CA LEU A 44 -1.94 26.31 -1.22
C LEU A 44 -2.61 27.21 -0.19
N THR A 45 -3.94 27.19 -0.13
CA THR A 45 -4.69 27.92 0.90
C THR A 45 -4.55 27.25 2.26
N VAL A 46 -4.89 27.97 3.33
CA VAL A 46 -4.88 27.40 4.69
C VAL A 46 -5.88 26.22 4.77
N GLU A 47 -7.06 26.36 4.19
CA GLU A 47 -8.07 25.29 4.10
C GLU A 47 -7.53 24.08 3.33
N GLY A 48 -6.84 24.31 2.21
CA GLY A 48 -6.23 23.25 1.41
C GLY A 48 -5.14 22.50 2.19
N LEU A 49 -4.34 23.23 2.97
CA LEU A 49 -3.32 22.64 3.84
C LEU A 49 -3.95 21.81 4.97
N VAL A 50 -5.01 22.31 5.61
CA VAL A 50 -5.73 21.57 6.66
C VAL A 50 -6.41 20.33 6.07
N ARG A 51 -6.99 20.42 4.87
CA ARG A 51 -7.57 19.26 4.18
C ARG A 51 -6.53 18.19 3.88
N LEU A 52 -5.36 18.59 3.40
CA LEU A 52 -4.25 17.68 3.12
C LEU A 52 -3.74 17.04 4.42
N TRP A 53 -3.58 17.84 5.48
CA TRP A 53 -3.22 17.34 6.81
C TRP A 53 -4.23 16.29 7.32
N ALA A 54 -5.53 16.54 7.14
CA ALA A 54 -6.60 15.63 7.54
C ALA A 54 -6.60 14.35 6.70
N HIS A 55 -6.44 14.45 5.37
CA HIS A 55 -6.29 13.30 4.47
C HIS A 55 -5.17 12.37 4.92
N GLU A 56 -3.99 12.95 5.16
CA GLU A 56 -2.82 12.22 5.64
C GLU A 56 -3.06 11.56 7.00
N ALA A 57 -3.82 12.22 7.88
CA ALA A 57 -4.23 11.65 9.15
C ALA A 57 -5.11 10.39 8.95
N LEU A 58 -6.13 10.49 8.10
CA LEU A 58 -7.02 9.36 7.81
C LEU A 58 -6.23 8.17 7.28
N ARG A 59 -5.31 8.41 6.34
CA ARG A 59 -4.45 7.36 5.76
C ARG A 59 -3.52 6.69 6.77
N LEU A 60 -3.08 7.41 7.81
CA LEU A 60 -2.15 6.86 8.80
C LEU A 60 -2.85 6.21 9.99
N PHE A 61 -3.96 6.80 10.45
CA PHE A 61 -4.61 6.43 11.71
C PHE A 61 -5.95 5.72 11.50
N GLN A 62 -6.68 5.96 10.41
CA GLN A 62 -7.99 5.36 10.16
C GLN A 62 -7.92 4.08 9.34
N ASP A 63 -7.02 4.01 8.34
CA ASP A 63 -6.94 2.87 7.41
C ASP A 63 -6.63 1.52 8.09
N ARG A 64 -6.05 1.56 9.30
CA ARG A 64 -5.74 0.36 10.09
C ARG A 64 -6.88 -0.11 10.99
N LEU A 65 -7.91 0.71 11.16
CA LEU A 65 -8.99 0.47 12.12
C LEU A 65 -10.02 -0.52 11.58
N VAL A 66 -10.51 -1.36 12.48
CA VAL A 66 -11.39 -2.48 12.18
C VAL A 66 -12.84 -2.02 12.18
N ASP A 67 -13.28 -1.35 13.24
CA ASP A 67 -14.69 -1.07 13.47
C ASP A 67 -15.09 0.33 12.98
N ASP A 68 -16.33 0.47 12.51
CA ASP A 68 -16.83 1.75 12.01
C ASP A 68 -16.94 2.81 13.12
N THR A 69 -17.19 2.40 14.36
CA THR A 69 -17.21 3.31 15.52
C THR A 69 -15.83 3.91 15.79
N GLU A 70 -14.76 3.14 15.57
CA GLU A 70 -13.38 3.59 15.71
C GLU A 70 -13.02 4.57 14.59
N ARG A 71 -13.46 4.28 13.36
CA ARG A 71 -13.26 5.16 12.21
C ARG A 71 -13.97 6.49 12.40
N GLN A 72 -15.23 6.46 12.86
CA GLN A 72 -16.01 7.66 13.17
C GLN A 72 -15.32 8.49 14.26
N TRP A 73 -14.81 7.85 15.32
CA TRP A 73 -14.06 8.56 16.36
C TRP A 73 -12.85 9.31 15.79
N THR A 74 -12.10 8.69 14.88
CA THR A 74 -10.95 9.35 14.24
C THR A 74 -11.38 10.55 13.41
N ASP A 75 -12.49 10.46 12.67
CA ASP A 75 -13.07 11.59 11.93
C ASP A 75 -13.44 12.76 12.85
N GLU A 76 -14.16 12.49 13.95
CA GLU A 76 -14.58 13.49 14.92
C GLU A 76 -13.38 14.14 15.64
N ASN A 77 -12.36 13.35 15.96
CA ASN A 77 -11.14 13.84 16.61
C ASN A 77 -10.31 14.71 15.67
N ILE A 78 -10.22 14.34 14.38
CA ILE A 78 -9.58 15.19 13.34
C ILE A 78 -10.28 16.54 13.27
N ASP A 79 -11.61 16.56 13.22
CA ASP A 79 -12.40 17.80 13.19
C ASP A 79 -12.15 18.67 14.42
N THR A 80 -12.20 18.04 15.60
CA THR A 80 -11.97 18.72 16.87
C THR A 80 -10.58 19.34 16.95
N VAL A 81 -9.55 18.60 16.51
CA VAL A 81 -8.17 19.08 16.48
C VAL A 81 -8.02 20.22 15.46
N ALA A 82 -8.56 20.08 14.26
CA ALA A 82 -8.49 21.12 13.23
C ALA A 82 -9.14 22.42 13.71
N MET A 83 -10.38 22.37 14.19
CA MET A 83 -11.12 23.56 14.65
C MET A 83 -10.47 24.22 15.87
N ARG A 84 -9.78 23.44 16.72
CA ARG A 84 -9.05 23.99 17.88
C ARG A 84 -7.81 24.78 17.47
N PHE A 85 -7.03 24.28 16.52
CA PHE A 85 -5.75 24.89 16.13
C PHE A 85 -5.87 25.86 14.96
N PHE A 86 -6.96 25.78 14.20
CA PHE A 86 -7.25 26.64 13.05
C PHE A 86 -8.69 27.19 13.16
N PRO A 87 -9.00 28.05 14.16
CA PRO A 87 -10.38 28.45 14.46
C PRO A 87 -11.07 29.29 13.37
N GLY A 88 -10.31 29.89 12.45
CA GLY A 88 -10.82 30.78 11.41
C GLY A 88 -11.07 30.14 10.04
N ILE A 89 -10.83 28.83 9.88
CA ILE A 89 -10.98 28.17 8.58
C ILE A 89 -12.43 27.86 8.26
N ASN A 90 -12.77 27.79 6.97
CA ASN A 90 -14.04 27.22 6.54
C ASN A 90 -14.04 25.68 6.75
N ARG A 91 -14.83 25.21 7.73
CA ARG A 91 -14.95 23.79 8.08
C ARG A 91 -15.41 22.92 6.89
N GLU A 92 -16.39 23.37 6.12
CA GLU A 92 -16.95 22.59 5.02
C GLU A 92 -15.92 22.40 3.90
N GLN A 93 -15.19 23.47 3.57
CA GLN A 93 -14.13 23.41 2.57
C GLN A 93 -12.93 22.55 3.01
N ALA A 94 -12.48 22.72 4.25
CA ALA A 94 -11.29 22.02 4.75
C ALA A 94 -11.57 20.56 5.12
N LEU A 95 -12.74 20.26 5.70
CA LEU A 95 -13.04 18.99 6.36
C LEU A 95 -14.30 18.31 5.80
N GLY A 96 -14.91 18.83 4.74
CA GLY A 96 -16.04 18.17 4.07
C GLY A 96 -15.65 16.79 3.54
N ARG A 97 -16.39 15.75 3.94
CA ARG A 97 -16.22 14.38 3.44
C ARG A 97 -16.98 14.21 2.12
N PRO A 98 -16.52 13.31 1.21
CA PRO A 98 -15.32 12.48 1.34
C PRO A 98 -14.03 13.29 1.13
N ILE A 99 -12.93 12.85 1.75
CA ILE A 99 -11.60 13.44 1.58
C ILE A 99 -10.78 12.51 0.66
N LEU A 100 -10.84 12.78 -0.64
CA LEU A 100 -10.16 11.99 -1.67
C LEU A 100 -9.06 12.83 -2.31
N TYR A 101 -7.88 12.24 -2.50
CA TYR A 101 -6.76 12.86 -3.22
C TYR A 101 -6.21 11.90 -4.27
N SER A 102 -5.84 12.42 -5.43
CA SER A 102 -5.27 11.66 -6.54
C SER A 102 -4.47 12.57 -7.47
N ASN A 103 -3.59 11.98 -8.25
CA ASN A 103 -2.91 12.59 -9.41
C ASN A 103 -3.28 11.86 -10.71
N TRP A 104 -4.42 11.17 -10.75
CA TRP A 104 -4.90 10.51 -11.97
C TRP A 104 -5.68 11.45 -12.90
N LEU A 105 -6.36 12.44 -12.32
CA LEU A 105 -7.16 13.43 -13.06
C LEU A 105 -6.37 14.71 -13.39
N SER A 106 -5.20 14.87 -12.78
CA SER A 106 -4.34 16.06 -12.84
C SER A 106 -2.89 15.65 -12.74
N LYS A 107 -1.98 16.52 -13.19
CA LYS A 107 -0.53 16.30 -13.03
C LYS A 107 -0.12 16.21 -11.55
N ASP A 108 -0.69 17.08 -10.73
CA ASP A 108 -0.33 17.21 -9.31
C ASP A 108 -1.28 16.41 -8.42
N TYR A 109 -0.80 16.06 -7.22
CA TYR A 109 -1.57 15.30 -6.25
C TYR A 109 -2.49 16.23 -5.44
N VAL A 110 -3.77 16.27 -5.82
CA VAL A 110 -4.74 17.28 -5.34
C VAL A 110 -6.07 16.62 -4.94
N PRO A 111 -6.96 17.33 -4.21
CA PRO A 111 -8.29 16.82 -3.92
C PRO A 111 -9.09 16.52 -5.19
N VAL A 112 -9.83 15.42 -5.20
CA VAL A 112 -10.67 15.02 -6.33
C VAL A 112 -12.12 14.77 -5.91
N GLN A 113 -13.05 15.02 -6.83
CA GLN A 113 -14.46 14.74 -6.63
C GLN A 113 -14.77 13.27 -6.93
N ARG A 114 -15.66 12.69 -6.12
CA ARG A 114 -16.00 11.25 -6.18
C ARG A 114 -16.56 10.84 -7.54
N ASP A 115 -17.47 11.62 -8.12
CA ASP A 115 -18.12 11.26 -9.39
C ASP A 115 -17.12 11.30 -10.56
N GLN A 116 -16.26 12.31 -10.61
CA GLN A 116 -15.21 12.41 -11.63
C GLN A 116 -14.21 11.26 -11.52
N LEU A 117 -13.81 10.92 -10.29
CA LEU A 117 -12.95 9.78 -10.02
C LEU A 117 -13.62 8.47 -10.44
N ARG A 118 -14.91 8.29 -10.14
CA ARG A 118 -15.67 7.09 -10.50
C ARG A 118 -15.69 6.87 -12.00
N GLU A 119 -16.00 7.90 -12.78
CA GLU A 119 -16.03 7.80 -14.25
C GLU A 119 -14.65 7.48 -14.82
N TYR A 120 -13.60 8.09 -14.27
CA TYR A 120 -12.22 7.78 -14.67
C TYR A 120 -11.84 6.32 -14.37
N VAL A 121 -12.09 5.84 -13.15
CA VAL A 121 -11.78 4.46 -12.76
C VAL A 121 -12.60 3.46 -13.58
N LYS A 122 -13.87 3.77 -13.87
CA LYS A 122 -14.73 2.95 -14.73
C LYS A 122 -14.17 2.84 -16.15
N ALA A 123 -13.68 3.93 -16.72
CA ALA A 123 -13.03 3.91 -18.03
C ALA A 123 -11.73 3.08 -18.02
N ARG A 124 -10.91 3.23 -16.98
CA ARG A 124 -9.66 2.46 -16.82
C ARG A 124 -9.88 0.97 -16.61
N LEU A 125 -10.91 0.60 -15.85
CA LEU A 125 -11.25 -0.81 -15.63
C LEU A 125 -11.63 -1.52 -16.93
N LYS A 126 -12.33 -0.84 -17.86
CA LYS A 126 -12.64 -1.44 -19.17
C LYS A 126 -11.37 -1.84 -19.93
N VAL A 127 -10.40 -0.94 -19.99
CA VAL A 127 -9.09 -1.21 -20.65
C VAL A 127 -8.36 -2.33 -19.92
N PHE A 128 -8.35 -2.30 -18.59
CA PHE A 128 -7.73 -3.35 -17.78
C PHE A 128 -8.34 -4.73 -18.02
N TYR A 129 -9.65 -4.82 -18.28
CA TYR A 129 -10.29 -6.10 -18.59
C TYR A 129 -9.88 -6.68 -19.93
N GLU A 130 -9.71 -5.81 -20.94
CA GLU A 130 -9.26 -6.21 -22.27
C GLU A 130 -7.81 -6.72 -22.25
N GLU A 131 -6.97 -6.17 -21.37
CA GLU A 131 -5.54 -6.50 -21.31
C GLU A 131 -5.19 -7.64 -20.33
N GLU A 132 -5.80 -7.67 -19.14
CA GLU A 132 -5.26 -8.43 -18.00
C GLU A 132 -6.24 -9.41 -17.33
N LEU A 133 -7.55 -9.12 -17.33
CA LEU A 133 -8.52 -9.86 -16.51
C LEU A 133 -9.92 -9.93 -17.12
N ASP A 134 -10.47 -11.13 -17.26
CA ASP A 134 -11.85 -11.34 -17.74
C ASP A 134 -12.92 -11.29 -16.63
N VAL A 135 -12.60 -10.71 -15.45
CA VAL A 135 -13.53 -10.67 -14.30
C VAL A 135 -14.09 -9.26 -14.12
N PRO A 136 -15.40 -9.03 -14.38
CA PRO A 136 -16.01 -7.72 -14.20
C PRO A 136 -16.10 -7.37 -12.71
N LEU A 137 -15.51 -6.24 -12.32
CA LEU A 137 -15.64 -5.67 -10.98
C LEU A 137 -16.78 -4.65 -10.98
N VAL A 138 -17.58 -4.69 -9.92
CA VAL A 138 -18.58 -3.66 -9.65
C VAL A 138 -17.92 -2.55 -8.83
N LEU A 139 -17.94 -1.33 -9.36
CA LEU A 139 -17.43 -0.16 -8.64
C LEU A 139 -18.46 0.37 -7.64
N PHE A 140 -18.03 0.56 -6.41
CA PHE A 140 -18.76 1.22 -5.34
C PHE A 140 -17.82 2.18 -4.58
N ASP A 141 -18.37 3.00 -3.70
CA ASP A 141 -17.64 4.12 -3.08
C ASP A 141 -16.40 3.68 -2.32
N GLU A 142 -16.50 2.62 -1.54
CA GLU A 142 -15.39 2.08 -0.75
C GLU A 142 -14.26 1.55 -1.65
N VAL A 143 -14.59 1.00 -2.84
CA VAL A 143 -13.56 0.58 -3.82
C VAL A 143 -12.74 1.77 -4.28
N LEU A 144 -13.38 2.91 -4.57
CA LEU A 144 -12.68 4.13 -5.00
C LEU A 144 -11.70 4.60 -3.91
N GLU A 145 -12.08 4.49 -2.65
CA GLU A 145 -11.18 4.80 -1.55
C GLU A 145 -10.02 3.81 -1.45
N HIS A 146 -10.29 2.50 -1.53
CA HIS A 146 -9.26 1.48 -1.45
C HIS A 146 -8.24 1.60 -2.58
N VAL A 147 -8.66 1.87 -3.83
CA VAL A 147 -7.70 2.04 -4.93
C VAL A 147 -6.82 3.27 -4.75
N LEU A 148 -7.34 4.37 -4.20
CA LEU A 148 -6.53 5.55 -3.88
C LEU A 148 -5.56 5.29 -2.71
N ARG A 149 -5.97 4.49 -1.72
CA ARG A 149 -5.09 4.06 -0.62
C ARG A 149 -3.91 3.25 -1.16
N ILE A 150 -4.19 2.24 -2.01
CA ILE A 150 -3.16 1.40 -2.64
C ILE A 150 -2.21 2.27 -3.51
N ASP A 151 -2.78 3.14 -4.34
CA ASP A 151 -2.03 3.99 -5.28
C ASP A 151 -1.03 4.88 -4.56
N ARG A 152 -1.48 5.52 -3.49
CA ARG A 152 -0.63 6.35 -2.63
C ARG A 152 0.57 5.59 -2.10
N ILE A 153 0.42 4.31 -1.79
CA ILE A 153 1.50 3.50 -1.21
C ILE A 153 2.47 3.04 -2.31
N PHE A 154 1.99 2.63 -3.48
CA PHE A 154 2.86 2.31 -4.63
C PHE A 154 3.67 3.50 -5.15
N ARG A 155 3.21 4.74 -4.95
CA ARG A 155 3.99 5.93 -5.29
C ARG A 155 5.15 6.21 -4.34
N GLN A 156 5.17 5.60 -3.15
CA GLN A 156 6.22 5.82 -2.15
C GLN A 156 7.32 4.77 -2.27
N PRO A 157 8.61 5.17 -2.16
CA PRO A 157 9.69 4.19 -2.04
C PRO A 157 9.50 3.36 -0.76
N GLN A 158 9.86 2.08 -0.79
CA GLN A 158 9.54 1.11 0.27
C GLN A 158 8.03 1.04 0.61
N GLY A 159 7.19 1.30 -0.39
CA GLY A 159 5.74 1.23 -0.29
C GLY A 159 5.25 -0.21 -0.26
N HIS A 160 5.33 -0.86 0.91
CA HIS A 160 4.80 -2.20 1.14
C HIS A 160 3.39 -2.15 1.74
N LEU A 161 2.58 -3.14 1.43
CA LEU A 161 1.16 -3.20 1.74
C LEU A 161 0.83 -4.45 2.55
N LEU A 162 -0.06 -4.30 3.52
CA LEU A 162 -0.73 -5.41 4.19
C LEU A 162 -2.24 -5.18 4.11
N LEU A 163 -2.91 -5.97 3.28
CA LEU A 163 -4.35 -5.91 3.05
C LEU A 163 -5.05 -7.00 3.86
N ILE A 164 -5.93 -6.58 4.77
CA ILE A 164 -6.68 -7.50 5.62
C ILE A 164 -8.16 -7.35 5.33
N GLY A 165 -8.82 -8.42 4.92
CA GLY A 165 -10.26 -8.43 4.63
C GLY A 165 -10.74 -9.81 4.26
N VAL A 166 -12.05 -10.02 4.17
CA VAL A 166 -12.61 -11.35 3.90
C VAL A 166 -12.19 -11.86 2.51
N SER A 167 -12.22 -13.19 2.33
CA SER A 167 -12.05 -13.79 1.01
C SER A 167 -13.12 -13.25 0.05
N GLY A 168 -12.72 -12.88 -1.17
CA GLY A 168 -13.65 -12.29 -2.14
C GLY A 168 -13.81 -10.76 -2.03
N ALA A 169 -13.24 -10.09 -1.01
CA ALA A 169 -13.30 -8.63 -0.88
C ALA A 169 -12.56 -7.84 -1.98
N GLY A 170 -11.95 -8.53 -2.96
CA GLY A 170 -11.26 -7.90 -4.08
C GLY A 170 -9.82 -7.42 -3.79
N LYS A 171 -9.23 -7.79 -2.65
CA LYS A 171 -7.87 -7.35 -2.23
C LYS A 171 -6.83 -7.52 -3.34
N THR A 172 -6.63 -8.74 -3.80
CA THR A 172 -5.65 -9.12 -4.84
C THR A 172 -5.97 -8.43 -6.17
N THR A 173 -7.24 -8.43 -6.59
CA THR A 173 -7.66 -7.84 -7.87
C THR A 173 -7.46 -6.33 -7.90
N LEU A 174 -7.80 -5.62 -6.82
CA LEU A 174 -7.60 -4.17 -6.72
C LEU A 174 -6.11 -3.81 -6.65
N SER A 175 -5.30 -4.60 -5.95
CA SER A 175 -3.84 -4.41 -5.99
C SER A 175 -3.26 -4.58 -7.38
N ARG A 176 -3.71 -5.59 -8.15
CA ARG A 176 -3.30 -5.80 -9.54
C ARG A 176 -3.73 -4.65 -10.44
N PHE A 177 -4.97 -4.19 -10.31
CA PHE A 177 -5.48 -3.06 -11.09
C PHE A 177 -4.67 -1.77 -10.84
N VAL A 178 -4.38 -1.45 -9.58
CA VAL A 178 -3.63 -0.24 -9.24
C VAL A 178 -2.14 -0.38 -9.62
N ALA A 179 -1.57 -1.57 -9.53
CA ALA A 179 -0.23 -1.86 -10.04
C ALA A 179 -0.15 -1.60 -11.55
N TRP A 180 -1.11 -2.14 -12.33
CA TRP A 180 -1.22 -1.90 -13.76
C TRP A 180 -1.35 -0.40 -14.08
N MET A 181 -2.21 0.34 -13.37
CA MET A 181 -2.36 1.79 -13.57
C MET A 181 -1.07 2.57 -13.31
N ASN A 182 -0.22 2.09 -12.41
CA ASN A 182 1.08 2.70 -12.09
C ASN A 182 2.24 2.13 -12.91
N GLY A 183 1.98 1.23 -13.87
CA GLY A 183 3.01 0.57 -14.69
C GLY A 183 3.91 -0.37 -13.91
N LEU A 184 3.44 -0.94 -12.80
CA LEU A 184 4.14 -1.97 -12.04
C LEU A 184 3.85 -3.34 -12.64
N THR A 185 4.88 -4.12 -12.88
CA THR A 185 4.71 -5.51 -13.31
C THR A 185 4.31 -6.38 -12.11
N ILE A 186 3.31 -7.22 -12.31
CA ILE A 186 2.81 -8.09 -11.24
C ILE A 186 3.69 -9.33 -11.17
N PHE A 187 4.13 -9.68 -9.96
CA PHE A 187 4.74 -10.96 -9.67
C PHE A 187 3.93 -11.67 -8.58
N GLN A 188 3.59 -12.92 -8.83
CA GLN A 188 2.90 -13.81 -7.88
C GLN A 188 3.59 -15.17 -7.92
N ILE A 189 3.86 -15.72 -6.75
CA ILE A 189 4.43 -17.07 -6.63
C ILE A 189 3.38 -18.12 -6.98
N LYS A 190 3.79 -19.17 -7.69
CA LYS A 190 2.91 -20.27 -8.11
C LYS A 190 3.14 -21.48 -7.23
N VAL A 191 2.63 -21.41 -6.00
CA VAL A 191 2.79 -22.48 -5.02
C VAL A 191 2.04 -23.74 -5.46
N HIS A 192 2.71 -24.88 -5.39
CA HIS A 192 2.16 -26.21 -5.63
C HIS A 192 2.66 -27.19 -4.55
N ASN A 193 2.09 -28.39 -4.47
CA ASN A 193 2.38 -29.35 -3.39
C ASN A 193 3.86 -29.74 -3.21
N LYS A 194 4.69 -29.58 -4.24
CA LYS A 194 6.15 -29.85 -4.19
C LYS A 194 7.01 -28.59 -4.05
N TYR A 195 6.39 -27.45 -3.76
CA TYR A 195 7.09 -26.17 -3.72
C TYR A 195 7.86 -26.06 -2.41
N THR A 196 9.15 -25.79 -2.50
CA THR A 196 10.10 -25.81 -1.40
C THR A 196 10.65 -24.41 -1.12
N GLY A 197 11.34 -24.25 0.02
CA GLY A 197 12.06 -23.01 0.31
C GLY A 197 13.13 -22.65 -0.73
N ALA A 198 13.70 -23.65 -1.43
CA ALA A 198 14.67 -23.39 -2.50
C ALA A 198 14.01 -22.79 -3.75
N ASP A 199 12.79 -23.23 -4.08
CA ASP A 199 12.00 -22.65 -5.18
C ASP A 199 11.64 -21.19 -4.86
N PHE A 200 11.31 -20.91 -3.61
CA PHE A 200 11.06 -19.54 -3.15
C PHE A 200 12.31 -18.66 -3.17
N ASP A 201 13.47 -19.19 -2.79
CA ASP A 201 14.72 -18.47 -2.90
C ASP A 201 15.00 -18.09 -4.36
N GLU A 202 14.70 -18.97 -5.31
CA GLU A 202 14.86 -18.66 -6.73
C GLU A 202 13.87 -17.60 -7.23
N ASP A 203 12.60 -17.69 -6.82
CA ASP A 203 11.59 -16.66 -7.12
C ASP A 203 12.01 -15.30 -6.53
N LEU A 204 12.55 -15.27 -5.30
CA LEU A 204 13.09 -14.06 -4.69
C LEU A 204 14.29 -13.51 -5.47
N ARG A 205 15.27 -14.36 -5.85
CA ARG A 205 16.41 -13.91 -6.68
C ARG A 205 15.94 -13.29 -7.98
N SER A 206 14.99 -13.91 -8.65
CA SER A 206 14.41 -13.44 -9.90
C SER A 206 13.76 -12.05 -9.74
N VAL A 207 12.91 -11.88 -8.74
CA VAL A 207 12.26 -10.60 -8.44
C VAL A 207 13.27 -9.51 -8.08
N LEU A 208 14.24 -9.83 -7.24
CA LEU A 208 15.26 -8.86 -6.82
C LEU A 208 16.17 -8.45 -7.97
N ARG A 209 16.53 -9.37 -8.88
CA ARG A 209 17.27 -9.03 -10.11
C ARG A 209 16.47 -8.12 -11.04
N ARG A 210 15.17 -8.37 -11.19
CA ARG A 210 14.27 -7.50 -11.97
C ARG A 210 14.21 -6.09 -11.37
N ALA A 211 13.93 -5.98 -10.08
CA ALA A 211 13.81 -4.69 -9.41
C ALA A 211 15.16 -3.95 -9.28
N GLY A 212 16.22 -4.67 -8.90
CA GLY A 212 17.50 -4.08 -8.51
C GLY A 212 18.52 -3.92 -9.65
N CYS A 213 18.47 -4.75 -10.70
CA CYS A 213 19.41 -4.67 -11.82
C CYS A 213 18.79 -4.09 -13.09
N ARG A 214 17.48 -4.27 -13.29
CA ARG A 214 16.78 -3.88 -14.54
C ARG A 214 15.94 -2.62 -14.41
N ASP A 215 15.91 -2.01 -13.23
CA ASP A 215 15.06 -0.86 -12.91
C ASP A 215 13.57 -1.11 -13.19
N GLU A 216 13.13 -2.36 -13.03
CA GLU A 216 11.75 -2.75 -13.26
C GLU A 216 10.93 -2.51 -11.99
N LYS A 217 9.85 -1.73 -12.06
CA LYS A 217 8.93 -1.57 -10.94
C LYS A 217 8.05 -2.81 -10.80
N VAL A 218 8.12 -3.48 -9.66
CA VAL A 218 7.44 -4.77 -9.44
C VAL A 218 6.48 -4.66 -8.27
N ALA A 219 5.24 -5.08 -8.48
CA ALA A 219 4.27 -5.38 -7.44
C ALA A 219 4.29 -6.88 -7.14
N PHE A 220 4.98 -7.27 -6.07
CA PHE A 220 5.02 -8.65 -5.58
C PHE A 220 3.84 -8.91 -4.65
N ILE A 221 2.83 -9.64 -5.15
CA ILE A 221 1.63 -9.97 -4.38
C ILE A 221 1.75 -11.39 -3.80
N LEU A 222 1.55 -11.50 -2.49
CA LEU A 222 1.62 -12.73 -1.72
C LEU A 222 0.32 -12.91 -0.94
N ASP A 223 -0.44 -13.95 -1.29
CA ASP A 223 -1.58 -14.38 -0.50
C ASP A 223 -1.12 -15.20 0.71
N GLU A 224 -1.83 -15.07 1.82
CA GLU A 224 -1.58 -15.82 3.06
C GLU A 224 -1.50 -17.34 2.81
N SER A 225 -2.31 -17.86 1.88
CA SER A 225 -2.30 -19.27 1.48
C SER A 225 -1.00 -19.72 0.80
N ASN A 226 -0.15 -18.79 0.36
CA ASN A 226 1.13 -19.10 -0.25
C ASN A 226 2.28 -19.23 0.78
N VAL A 227 2.04 -18.90 2.05
CA VAL A 227 3.05 -18.98 3.12
C VAL A 227 3.07 -20.40 3.69
N LEU A 228 4.04 -21.20 3.24
CA LEU A 228 4.13 -22.63 3.60
C LEU A 228 4.78 -22.90 4.96
N ASP A 229 5.82 -22.13 5.31
CA ASP A 229 6.58 -22.34 6.55
C ASP A 229 7.10 -21.02 7.14
N SER A 230 7.71 -21.09 8.33
CA SER A 230 8.26 -19.93 9.03
C SER A 230 9.48 -19.29 8.34
N GLY A 231 10.26 -20.07 7.60
CA GLY A 231 11.43 -19.59 6.87
C GLY A 231 11.07 -18.63 5.73
N PHE A 232 9.89 -18.80 5.11
CA PHE A 232 9.36 -17.83 4.15
C PHE A 232 9.20 -16.45 4.77
N LEU A 233 8.54 -16.40 5.93
CA LEU A 233 8.28 -15.15 6.62
C LEU A 233 9.57 -14.49 7.12
N GLU A 234 10.56 -15.26 7.54
CA GLU A 234 11.87 -14.75 7.95
C GLU A 234 12.59 -14.02 6.79
N ARG A 235 12.60 -14.63 5.60
CA ARG A 235 13.16 -14.01 4.39
C ARG A 235 12.41 -12.74 4.01
N MET A 236 11.08 -12.78 4.05
CA MET A 236 10.25 -11.60 3.78
C MET A 236 10.47 -10.49 4.81
N ASN A 237 10.60 -10.81 6.09
CA ASN A 237 10.88 -9.82 7.12
C ASN A 237 12.20 -9.09 6.87
N THR A 238 13.23 -9.84 6.46
CA THR A 238 14.54 -9.25 6.17
C THR A 238 14.50 -8.39 4.90
N LEU A 239 13.79 -8.87 3.86
CA LEU A 239 13.56 -8.12 2.63
C LEU A 239 12.82 -6.79 2.88
N LEU A 240 11.73 -6.82 3.65
CA LEU A 240 10.96 -5.61 3.99
C LEU A 240 11.75 -4.64 4.87
N ALA A 241 12.63 -5.15 5.71
CA ALA A 241 13.42 -4.33 6.63
C ALA A 241 14.61 -3.67 5.92
N ASN A 242 15.32 -4.42 5.08
CA ASN A 242 16.66 -4.10 4.59
C ASN A 242 16.75 -4.02 3.06
N GLY A 243 15.69 -4.35 2.32
CA GLY A 243 15.74 -4.42 0.85
C GLY A 243 16.57 -5.58 0.31
N GLU A 244 16.98 -6.51 1.18
CA GLU A 244 17.84 -7.64 0.83
C GLU A 244 17.57 -8.85 1.74
N VAL A 245 18.01 -10.03 1.31
CA VAL A 245 17.92 -11.27 2.08
C VAL A 245 19.34 -11.84 2.21
N PRO A 246 19.93 -11.82 3.42
CA PRO A 246 21.24 -12.40 3.68
C PRO A 246 21.30 -13.88 3.28
N GLY A 247 22.40 -14.29 2.66
CA GLY A 247 22.60 -15.66 2.18
C GLY A 247 21.77 -16.06 0.96
N LEU A 248 20.99 -15.14 0.37
CA LEU A 248 20.23 -15.43 -0.84
C LEU A 248 21.13 -15.50 -2.08
N PHE A 249 22.12 -14.61 -2.17
CA PHE A 249 23.11 -14.56 -3.23
C PHE A 249 24.49 -14.93 -2.68
N GLU A 250 24.98 -16.11 -3.03
CA GLU A 250 26.29 -16.62 -2.60
C GLU A 250 27.05 -17.25 -3.77
N GLY A 251 28.38 -17.34 -3.66
CA GLY A 251 29.23 -17.98 -4.65
C GLY A 251 29.01 -17.44 -6.07
N ASP A 252 28.71 -18.35 -7.01
CA ASP A 252 28.50 -18.02 -8.43
C ASP A 252 27.29 -17.10 -8.65
N GLU A 253 26.23 -17.23 -7.84
CA GLU A 253 25.03 -16.38 -7.94
C GLU A 253 25.33 -14.92 -7.57
N PHE A 254 26.24 -14.71 -6.61
CA PHE A 254 26.70 -13.38 -6.23
C PHE A 254 27.57 -12.74 -7.32
N ALA A 255 28.49 -13.51 -7.92
CA ALA A 255 29.31 -13.02 -9.03
C ALA A 255 28.46 -12.64 -10.26
N ALA A 256 27.45 -13.45 -10.57
CA ALA A 256 26.47 -13.17 -11.62
C ALA A 256 25.63 -11.92 -11.31
N LEU A 257 25.23 -11.73 -10.04
CA LEU A 257 24.54 -10.52 -9.59
C LEU A 257 25.42 -9.27 -9.78
N MET A 258 26.68 -9.30 -9.32
CA MET A 258 27.58 -8.15 -9.43
C MET A 258 27.81 -7.72 -10.88
N THR A 259 27.88 -8.68 -11.80
CA THR A 259 27.99 -8.40 -13.24
C THR A 259 26.75 -7.66 -13.75
N GLN A 260 25.55 -8.15 -13.42
CA GLN A 260 24.28 -7.50 -13.80
C GLN A 260 24.11 -6.12 -13.14
N CYS A 261 24.53 -5.96 -11.88
CA CYS A 261 24.50 -4.68 -11.19
C CYS A 261 25.43 -3.67 -11.85
N LYS A 262 26.62 -4.09 -12.28
CA LYS A 262 27.57 -3.22 -12.99
C LYS A 262 26.99 -2.72 -14.31
N GLU A 263 26.37 -3.60 -15.08
CA GLU A 263 25.68 -3.23 -16.33
C GLU A 263 24.48 -2.30 -16.07
N GLY A 264 23.73 -2.53 -14.99
CA GLY A 264 22.63 -1.66 -14.55
C GLY A 264 23.11 -0.26 -14.15
N ALA A 265 24.13 -0.17 -13.30
CA ALA A 265 24.70 1.08 -12.86
C ALA A 265 25.29 1.90 -14.03
N GLN A 266 25.97 1.23 -14.97
CA GLN A 266 26.49 1.88 -16.18
C GLN A 266 25.38 2.45 -17.08
N ARG A 267 24.22 1.77 -17.17
CA ARG A 267 23.04 2.30 -17.89
C ARG A 267 22.48 3.57 -17.25
N GLU A 268 22.56 3.71 -15.93
CA GLU A 268 22.22 4.95 -15.21
C GLU A 268 23.35 6.00 -15.24
N GLY A 269 24.48 5.72 -15.91
CA GLY A 269 25.63 6.63 -15.99
C GLY A 269 26.50 6.67 -14.74
N LEU A 270 26.36 5.70 -13.83
CA LEU A 270 27.16 5.57 -12.62
C LEU A 270 28.38 4.69 -12.86
N MET A 271 29.55 5.15 -12.41
CA MET A 271 30.78 4.36 -12.40
C MET A 271 31.02 3.86 -10.98
N LEU A 272 30.68 2.59 -10.74
CA LEU A 272 30.88 1.92 -9.45
C LEU A 272 31.93 0.83 -9.63
N ASP A 273 33.00 0.89 -8.83
CA ASP A 273 34.19 0.07 -9.03
C ASP A 273 34.32 -1.08 -8.03
N SER A 274 33.66 -0.97 -6.86
CA SER A 274 33.68 -2.00 -5.83
C SER A 274 32.37 -2.79 -5.76
N ASN A 275 32.47 -4.06 -5.37
CA ASN A 275 31.29 -4.91 -5.14
C ASN A 275 30.39 -4.35 -4.03
N ASP A 276 30.98 -3.72 -3.01
CA ASP A 276 30.21 -3.11 -1.90
C ASP A 276 29.36 -1.92 -2.37
N GLU A 277 29.91 -1.08 -3.26
CA GLU A 277 29.16 0.04 -3.85
C GLU A 277 28.06 -0.47 -4.79
N LEU A 278 28.37 -1.47 -5.63
CA LEU A 278 27.40 -2.09 -6.52
C LEU A 278 26.25 -2.73 -5.74
N TYR A 279 26.56 -3.43 -4.65
CA TYR A 279 25.55 -4.08 -3.83
C TYR A 279 24.70 -3.06 -3.06
N LYS A 280 25.28 -1.98 -2.54
CA LYS A 280 24.51 -0.86 -1.95
C LYS A 280 23.60 -0.18 -2.96
N TRP A 281 24.08 0.05 -4.19
CA TRP A 281 23.26 0.59 -5.27
C TRP A 281 22.11 -0.37 -5.59
N PHE A 282 22.39 -1.67 -5.74
CA PHE A 282 21.38 -2.70 -5.98
C PHE A 282 20.29 -2.71 -4.89
N THR A 283 20.67 -2.72 -3.61
CA THR A 283 19.72 -2.68 -2.49
C THR A 283 18.88 -1.39 -2.52
N GLY A 284 19.49 -0.25 -2.88
CA GLY A 284 18.76 1.00 -3.10
C GLY A 284 17.74 0.93 -4.24
N GLN A 285 18.09 0.27 -5.35
CA GLN A 285 17.19 0.03 -6.48
C GLN A 285 16.03 -0.89 -6.09
N VAL A 286 16.30 -1.98 -5.36
CA VAL A 286 15.24 -2.85 -4.82
C VAL A 286 14.28 -2.06 -3.95
N MET A 287 14.77 -1.24 -3.01
CA MET A 287 13.92 -0.42 -2.13
C MET A 287 13.06 0.60 -2.89
N ARG A 288 13.52 1.06 -4.06
CA ARG A 288 12.81 2.01 -4.92
C ARG A 288 11.72 1.33 -5.75
N ASN A 289 11.99 0.14 -6.24
CA ASN A 289 11.22 -0.47 -7.33
C ASN A 289 10.35 -1.65 -6.88
N LEU A 290 10.68 -2.30 -5.75
CA LEU A 290 9.95 -3.44 -5.23
C LEU A 290 8.87 -3.00 -4.24
N HIS A 291 7.62 -3.29 -4.58
CA HIS A 291 6.46 -3.12 -3.72
C HIS A 291 5.91 -4.50 -3.35
N VAL A 292 5.82 -4.79 -2.06
CA VAL A 292 5.34 -6.09 -1.59
C VAL A 292 3.94 -5.90 -1.07
N VAL A 293 2.99 -6.71 -1.52
CA VAL A 293 1.58 -6.68 -1.12
C VAL A 293 1.23 -8.00 -0.47
N PHE A 294 1.02 -8.00 0.84
CA PHE A 294 0.46 -9.14 1.55
C PHE A 294 -1.05 -9.03 1.59
N THR A 295 -1.73 -10.15 1.35
CA THR A 295 -3.19 -10.28 1.46
C THR A 295 -3.51 -11.36 2.47
N MET A 296 -4.28 -10.99 3.50
CA MET A 296 -4.63 -11.87 4.61
C MET A 296 -6.12 -11.81 4.93
N ASN A 297 -6.62 -12.86 5.56
CA ASN A 297 -7.97 -12.88 6.10
C ASN A 297 -8.00 -12.40 7.56
N PRO A 298 -9.08 -11.75 8.01
CA PRO A 298 -9.23 -11.27 9.38
C PRO A 298 -9.55 -12.46 10.30
N SER A 299 -8.54 -13.24 10.68
CA SER A 299 -8.65 -14.21 11.77
C SER A 299 -7.89 -13.69 12.99
N SER A 300 -8.54 -13.68 14.16
CA SER A 300 -7.95 -13.11 15.39
C SER A 300 -6.73 -13.90 15.87
N GLU A 301 -6.77 -15.23 15.76
CA GLU A 301 -5.64 -16.10 16.12
C GLU A 301 -4.49 -15.98 15.11
N GLY A 302 -4.78 -16.09 13.80
CA GLY A 302 -3.76 -15.98 12.76
C GLY A 302 -3.06 -14.62 12.73
N LEU A 303 -3.80 -13.52 12.93
CA LEU A 303 -3.21 -12.19 12.92
C LEU A 303 -2.29 -11.96 14.13
N LYS A 304 -2.68 -12.45 15.32
CA LYS A 304 -1.88 -12.34 16.55
C LYS A 304 -0.59 -13.15 16.46
N ASP A 305 -0.67 -14.38 15.97
CA ASP A 305 0.50 -15.25 15.81
C ASP A 305 1.49 -14.68 14.79
N ARG A 306 0.96 -14.07 13.71
CA ARG A 306 1.79 -13.43 12.67
C ARG A 306 2.41 -12.12 13.14
N ALA A 307 1.70 -11.33 13.97
CA ALA A 307 2.25 -10.14 14.60
C ALA A 307 3.44 -10.47 15.51
N ALA A 308 3.37 -11.59 16.24
CA ALA A 308 4.48 -12.07 17.06
C ALA A 308 5.63 -12.62 16.21
N THR A 309 5.32 -13.41 15.18
CA THR A 309 6.32 -14.10 14.35
C THR A 309 6.99 -13.19 13.32
N SER A 310 6.36 -12.06 12.96
CA SER A 310 6.83 -11.21 11.86
C SER A 310 6.59 -9.73 12.10
N PRO A 311 7.38 -9.09 13.01
CA PRO A 311 7.22 -7.69 13.33
C PRO A 311 7.45 -6.75 12.14
N ALA A 312 8.27 -7.14 11.15
CA ALA A 312 8.56 -6.29 10.00
C ALA A 312 7.34 -6.11 9.10
N LEU A 313 6.45 -7.12 8.98
CA LEU A 313 5.18 -6.98 8.26
C LEU A 313 4.35 -5.81 8.81
N PHE A 314 4.17 -5.73 10.13
CA PHE A 314 3.34 -4.69 10.74
C PHE A 314 4.04 -3.33 10.84
N ASN A 315 5.38 -3.31 10.91
CA ASN A 315 6.14 -2.07 11.05
C ASN A 315 6.50 -1.42 9.71
N ARG A 316 6.76 -2.22 8.66
CA ARG A 316 7.21 -1.74 7.35
C ARG A 316 6.08 -1.64 6.35
N CYS A 317 5.12 -2.55 6.37
CA CYS A 317 3.94 -2.43 5.52
C CYS A 317 2.97 -1.37 6.07
N VAL A 318 2.27 -0.72 5.15
CA VAL A 318 1.10 0.07 5.47
C VAL A 318 -0.10 -0.87 5.49
N LEU A 319 -0.71 -1.00 6.66
CA LEU A 319 -1.89 -1.83 6.87
C LEU A 319 -3.12 -1.08 6.37
N ASN A 320 -3.89 -1.74 5.51
CA ASN A 320 -5.17 -1.25 5.02
C ASN A 320 -6.23 -2.32 5.27
N TRP A 321 -7.17 -2.00 6.16
CA TRP A 321 -8.24 -2.89 6.56
C TRP A 321 -9.42 -2.75 5.60
N PHE A 322 -9.61 -3.77 4.76
CA PHE A 322 -10.77 -3.94 3.88
C PHE A 322 -11.99 -4.44 4.67
N GLY A 323 -11.77 -5.32 5.65
CA GLY A 323 -12.86 -5.90 6.43
C GLY A 323 -13.85 -6.71 5.58
N ASP A 324 -15.11 -6.66 5.97
CA ASP A 324 -16.24 -7.13 5.17
C ASP A 324 -16.88 -5.95 4.42
N TRP A 325 -17.72 -6.23 3.44
CA TRP A 325 -18.46 -5.19 2.71
C TRP A 325 -19.49 -4.54 3.63
N SER A 326 -19.50 -3.21 3.65
CA SER A 326 -20.52 -2.44 4.36
C SER A 326 -21.90 -2.70 3.75
N ASP A 327 -22.97 -2.47 4.52
CA ASP A 327 -24.34 -2.52 4.01
C ASP A 327 -24.54 -1.56 2.81
N GLY A 328 -23.85 -0.41 2.83
CA GLY A 328 -23.82 0.56 1.74
C GLY A 328 -23.16 0.00 0.47
N ALA A 329 -22.01 -0.66 0.61
CA ALA A 329 -21.32 -1.34 -0.49
C ALA A 329 -22.19 -2.44 -1.09
N LEU A 330 -22.78 -3.30 -0.25
CA LEU A 330 -23.68 -4.36 -0.68
C LEU A 330 -24.88 -3.81 -1.45
N PHE A 331 -25.50 -2.73 -0.95
CA PHE A 331 -26.60 -2.07 -1.63
C PHE A 331 -26.19 -1.52 -3.01
N GLN A 332 -25.04 -0.85 -3.11
CA GLN A 332 -24.52 -0.30 -4.38
C GLN A 332 -24.23 -1.41 -5.39
N VAL A 333 -23.64 -2.52 -4.93
CA VAL A 333 -23.37 -3.68 -5.78
C VAL A 333 -24.67 -4.29 -6.31
N LEU A 334 -25.63 -4.58 -5.43
CA LEU A 334 -26.92 -5.14 -5.80
C LEU A 334 -27.70 -4.23 -6.76
N TYR A 335 -27.69 -2.92 -6.50
CA TYR A 335 -28.34 -1.93 -7.35
C TYR A 335 -27.73 -1.91 -8.76
N THR A 336 -26.41 -1.93 -8.87
CA THR A 336 -25.69 -1.92 -10.15
C THR A 336 -25.95 -3.21 -10.94
N LEU A 337 -25.87 -4.37 -10.28
CA LEU A 337 -26.15 -5.66 -10.93
C LEU A 337 -27.59 -5.75 -11.47
N LYS A 338 -28.55 -5.20 -10.72
CA LYS A 338 -29.96 -5.14 -11.16
C LYS A 338 -30.14 -4.27 -12.40
N GLN A 339 -29.41 -3.15 -12.52
CA GLN A 339 -29.47 -2.30 -13.71
C GLN A 339 -28.86 -2.95 -14.95
N GLU A 340 -27.84 -3.81 -14.77
CA GLU A 340 -27.14 -4.49 -15.86
C GLU A 340 -27.86 -5.76 -16.37
N ASN A 341 -29.02 -6.13 -15.83
CA ASN A 341 -29.75 -7.37 -16.16
C ASN A 341 -28.88 -8.65 -16.05
N LYS A 342 -27.81 -8.62 -15.27
CA LYS A 342 -27.00 -9.80 -14.95
C LYS A 342 -27.72 -10.57 -13.84
N ALA A 343 -28.53 -11.54 -14.20
CA ALA A 343 -29.14 -12.48 -13.26
C ALA A 343 -28.07 -13.42 -12.69
N PHE A 344 -28.20 -13.75 -11.40
CA PHE A 344 -27.32 -14.64 -10.64
C PHE A 344 -27.15 -16.03 -11.25
#